data_AF-A0A1H6REW4-F1
#
_entry.id   AF-A0A1H6REW4-F1
#
_cell.length_a   1.000
_cell.length_b   1.000
_cell.length_c   1.000
_cell.angle_alpha   90.00
_cell.angle_beta   90.00
_cell.angle_gamma   90.00
#
_symmetry.space_group_name_H-M   'P 1'
#
loop_
_entity.id
_entity.type
_entity.pdbx_description
1 polymer ?
#
loop_
_entity_poly.entity_id
_entity_poly.type
_entity_poly.pdbx_seq_one_letter_code
_entity_poly.pdbx_strand_id
1 'polypeptide(L)'
;MKKYQFWFCTGSQDLYGDECLRNVAAHSKEMVDYMNKSGILPYELVWKPTLITSQVIRETFNAANADENCAGVITWMHTFSPAKSWILGLQEYRKPLMHFHTQYNREIPYDTIDMDFMNENQAAHGDREYGHIVTRMGIERKVVMGYWQDEEVLQRIAAWMTTAVGVMESSHIRIARIADNMRNVAVTEGDKVEAEIKFGWEVDAYPVNEIVEYVDAVPQDEIDALVEEYYKEYDILLEGRDEADFREKVAVQAAIEIGFEKFLKEKNYQGIVTHFGDLGGLKQLPGLAIQRLMEKGYGFGAEGDWKTAALVRLMKVMTEGKKDLKGTSFMEDYTYNLVKGKEGVLESHMLEVDPAIADGKIAIKCQPLSMGDREDPTRLVFTAKEGHGIAVSLIDLGDRFRLIVNEVNCKHTEKPMPKLPVATNFWVPEPNLQVGAEAWIYAGGAHHTAFSYDITAEQMKDWADAMGIECIVINKDTTIPSLQNELRWNSVYYRK
;
A
#
# COMPACT_ATOMS: atom_id res chain seq x y z
N MET A 1 -6.06 14.65 -6.11
CA MET A 1 -6.30 13.22 -6.37
C MET A 1 -6.72 13.03 -7.81
N LYS A 2 -6.03 12.14 -8.54
CA LYS A 2 -6.42 11.74 -9.88
C LYS A 2 -7.72 10.93 -9.80
N LYS A 3 -8.69 11.22 -10.66
CA LYS A 3 -9.98 10.52 -10.66
C LYS A 3 -9.84 9.24 -11.49
N TYR A 4 -9.50 8.14 -10.83
CA TYR A 4 -9.43 6.85 -11.48
C TYR A 4 -10.81 6.26 -11.76
N GLN A 5 -10.89 5.51 -12.85
CA GLN A 5 -12.05 4.75 -13.29
C GLN A 5 -11.63 3.33 -13.70
N PHE A 6 -12.57 2.40 -13.65
CA PHE A 6 -12.36 1.01 -14.03
C PHE A 6 -13.32 0.64 -15.15
N TRP A 7 -12.82 -0.02 -16.18
CA TRP A 7 -13.65 -0.36 -17.34
C TRP A 7 -14.30 -1.72 -17.15
N PHE A 8 -15.62 -1.80 -17.32
CA PHE A 8 -16.37 -3.04 -17.29
C PHE A 8 -16.61 -3.53 -18.71
N CYS A 9 -15.92 -4.61 -19.09
CA CYS A 9 -15.85 -5.14 -20.44
C CYS A 9 -16.55 -6.51 -20.52
N THR A 10 -17.72 -6.54 -21.15
CA THR A 10 -18.50 -7.78 -21.30
C THR A 10 -18.18 -8.49 -22.60
N GLY A 11 -17.84 -9.79 -22.53
CA GLY A 11 -17.56 -10.64 -23.68
C GLY A 11 -18.79 -11.34 -24.24
N SER A 12 -18.89 -11.39 -25.57
CA SER A 12 -19.88 -12.20 -26.29
C SER A 12 -19.38 -12.60 -27.69
N GLN A 13 -20.30 -12.98 -28.60
CA GLN A 13 -20.05 -13.24 -30.03
C GLN A 13 -21.32 -13.05 -30.86
N ASP A 14 -21.16 -12.79 -32.16
CA ASP A 14 -22.27 -12.51 -33.09
C ASP A 14 -23.23 -13.68 -33.33
N LEU A 15 -22.81 -14.91 -33.01
CA LEU A 15 -23.58 -16.13 -33.25
C LEU A 15 -24.98 -16.13 -32.59
N TYR A 16 -25.14 -15.39 -31.50
CA TYR A 16 -26.37 -15.38 -30.70
C TYR A 16 -27.45 -14.40 -31.18
N GLY A 17 -27.14 -13.61 -32.22
CA GLY A 17 -28.07 -12.66 -32.82
C GLY A 17 -28.28 -11.37 -32.02
N ASP A 18 -28.86 -10.36 -32.69
CA ASP A 18 -28.98 -9.00 -32.17
C ASP A 18 -29.82 -8.89 -30.90
N GLU A 19 -30.81 -9.78 -30.71
CA GLU A 19 -31.65 -9.76 -29.52
C GLU A 19 -30.87 -10.15 -28.27
N CYS A 20 -30.13 -11.26 -28.31
CA CYS A 20 -29.25 -11.67 -27.22
C CYS A 20 -28.18 -10.60 -26.94
N LEU A 21 -27.55 -10.02 -27.97
CA LEU A 21 -26.55 -8.96 -27.77
C LEU A 21 -27.14 -7.70 -27.13
N ARG A 22 -28.39 -7.34 -27.43
CA ARG A 22 -29.10 -6.25 -26.74
C ARG A 22 -29.34 -6.58 -25.27
N ASN A 23 -29.74 -7.80 -24.95
CA ASN A 23 -29.95 -8.24 -23.58
C ASN A 23 -28.63 -8.25 -22.78
N VAL A 24 -27.56 -8.78 -23.36
CA VAL A 24 -26.20 -8.76 -22.78
C VAL A 24 -25.76 -7.33 -22.47
N ALA A 25 -25.97 -6.40 -23.39
CA ALA A 25 -25.64 -4.98 -23.18
C ALA A 25 -26.49 -4.35 -22.08
N ALA A 26 -27.80 -4.64 -22.05
CA ALA A 26 -28.72 -4.14 -21.02
C ALA A 26 -28.35 -4.67 -19.62
N HIS A 27 -28.13 -5.98 -19.50
CA HIS A 27 -27.67 -6.64 -18.27
C HIS A 27 -26.37 -6.03 -17.75
N SER A 28 -25.38 -5.86 -18.62
CA SER A 28 -24.09 -5.27 -18.25
C SER A 28 -24.23 -3.84 -17.74
N LYS A 29 -25.09 -3.03 -18.38
CA LYS A 29 -25.34 -1.65 -17.97
C LYS A 29 -26.05 -1.59 -16.62
N GLU A 30 -27.06 -2.42 -16.40
CA GLU A 30 -27.77 -2.51 -15.13
C GLU A 30 -26.85 -2.91 -13.98
N MET A 31 -25.99 -3.91 -14.21
CA MET A 31 -24.99 -4.35 -13.24
C MET A 31 -24.05 -3.21 -12.87
N VAL A 32 -23.48 -2.52 -13.86
CA VAL A 32 -22.59 -1.36 -13.62
C VAL A 32 -23.31 -0.24 -12.88
N ASP A 33 -24.53 0.11 -13.28
CA ASP A 33 -25.32 1.17 -12.64
C ASP A 33 -25.61 0.84 -11.17
N TYR A 34 -25.96 -0.41 -10.86
CA TYR A 34 -26.19 -0.86 -9.48
C TYR A 34 -24.89 -0.86 -8.66
N MET A 35 -23.81 -1.43 -9.21
CA MET A 35 -22.52 -1.51 -8.52
C MET A 35 -21.99 -0.12 -8.18
N ASN A 36 -22.11 0.85 -9.09
CA ASN A 36 -21.77 2.25 -8.84
C ASN A 36 -22.66 2.90 -7.77
N LYS A 37 -23.95 2.56 -7.72
CA LYS A 37 -24.92 3.09 -6.72
C LYS A 37 -24.82 2.41 -5.36
N SER A 38 -24.10 1.28 -5.24
CA SER A 38 -23.97 0.52 -3.99
C SER A 38 -23.34 1.32 -2.85
N GLY A 39 -22.49 2.30 -3.18
CA GLY A 39 -21.67 3.04 -2.22
C GLY A 39 -20.47 2.24 -1.67
N ILE A 40 -20.27 0.99 -2.12
CA ILE A 40 -19.19 0.11 -1.68
C ILE A 40 -17.93 0.32 -2.53
N LEU A 41 -18.10 0.54 -3.84
CA LEU A 41 -16.97 0.71 -4.74
C LEU A 41 -16.29 2.07 -4.52
N PRO A 42 -14.95 2.09 -4.33
CA PRO A 42 -14.22 3.33 -4.10
C PRO A 42 -14.04 4.16 -5.39
N TYR A 43 -14.21 3.54 -6.56
CA TYR A 43 -14.04 4.15 -7.87
C TYR A 43 -15.17 3.78 -8.82
N GLU A 44 -15.40 4.62 -9.82
CA GLU A 44 -16.45 4.43 -10.83
C GLU A 44 -16.12 3.26 -11.77
N LEU A 45 -17.14 2.43 -12.02
CA LEU A 45 -17.17 1.48 -13.13
C LEU A 45 -17.76 2.14 -14.37
N VAL A 46 -17.00 2.13 -15.45
CA VAL A 46 -17.41 2.62 -16.76
C VAL A 46 -17.74 1.44 -17.66
N TRP A 47 -19.02 1.27 -17.95
CA TRP A 47 -19.49 0.27 -18.91
C TRP A 47 -18.90 0.53 -20.30
N LYS A 48 -18.39 -0.54 -20.94
CA LYS A 48 -17.97 -0.52 -22.35
C LYS A 48 -18.91 -1.37 -23.21
N PRO A 49 -19.08 -1.03 -24.50
CA PRO A 49 -19.86 -1.84 -25.43
C PRO A 49 -19.40 -3.30 -25.45
N THR A 50 -20.35 -4.22 -25.66
CA THR A 50 -20.07 -5.66 -25.68
C THR A 50 -18.99 -6.01 -26.70
N LEU A 51 -18.00 -6.79 -26.25
CA LEU A 51 -16.84 -7.17 -27.02
C LEU A 51 -17.11 -8.50 -27.75
N ILE A 52 -17.31 -8.43 -29.07
CA ILE A 52 -17.79 -9.53 -29.92
C ILE A 52 -16.77 -10.01 -30.96
N THR A 53 -15.78 -9.18 -31.31
CA THR A 53 -14.76 -9.52 -32.30
C THR A 53 -13.36 -9.18 -31.78
N SER A 54 -12.34 -9.84 -32.35
CA SER A 54 -10.94 -9.60 -31.97
C SER A 54 -10.50 -8.14 -32.18
N GLN A 55 -11.01 -7.50 -33.24
CA GLN A 55 -10.72 -6.09 -33.51
C GLN A 55 -11.26 -5.19 -32.39
N VAL A 56 -12.54 -5.34 -32.02
CA VAL A 56 -13.19 -4.52 -30.99
C VAL A 56 -12.54 -4.75 -29.62
N ILE A 57 -12.18 -5.99 -29.29
CA ILE A 57 -11.47 -6.32 -28.04
C ILE A 57 -10.12 -5.59 -28.00
N ARG A 58 -9.32 -5.71 -29.07
CA ARG A 58 -7.99 -5.09 -29.17
C ARG A 58 -8.05 -3.57 -29.12
N GLU A 59 -8.99 -2.95 -29.84
CA GLU A 59 -9.20 -1.50 -29.82
C GLU A 59 -9.58 -1.02 -28.42
N THR A 60 -10.49 -1.72 -27.73
CA THR A 60 -10.91 -1.38 -26.38
C THR A 60 -9.74 -1.47 -25.39
N PHE A 61 -8.93 -2.52 -25.45
CA PHE A 61 -7.81 -2.71 -24.53
C PHE A 61 -6.69 -1.70 -24.78
N ASN A 62 -6.44 -1.31 -26.04
CA ASN A 62 -5.52 -0.23 -26.37
C ASN A 62 -6.05 1.15 -25.94
N ALA A 63 -7.35 1.38 -26.03
CA ALA A 63 -7.96 2.60 -25.49
C ALA A 63 -7.84 2.65 -23.96
N ALA A 64 -8.00 1.50 -23.27
CA ALA A 64 -7.78 1.39 -21.84
C ALA A 64 -6.33 1.71 -21.47
N ASN A 65 -5.35 1.22 -22.23
CA ASN A 65 -3.93 1.54 -22.03
C ASN A 65 -3.68 3.06 -22.15
N ALA A 66 -4.23 3.70 -23.18
CA ALA A 66 -4.01 5.12 -23.48
C ALA A 66 -4.74 6.08 -22.54
N ASP A 67 -5.85 5.67 -21.93
CA ASP A 67 -6.61 6.50 -21.00
C ASP A 67 -5.92 6.59 -19.63
N GLU A 68 -5.30 7.72 -19.33
CA GLU A 68 -4.61 7.97 -18.06
C GLU A 68 -5.47 7.76 -16.81
N ASN A 69 -6.81 7.86 -16.92
CA ASN A 69 -7.73 7.68 -15.80
C ASN A 69 -8.19 6.22 -15.65
N CYS A 70 -8.01 5.37 -16.66
CA CYS A 70 -8.31 3.95 -16.53
C CYS A 70 -7.26 3.27 -15.65
N ALA A 71 -7.65 2.82 -14.45
CA ALA A 71 -6.76 2.11 -13.51
C ALA A 71 -6.78 0.59 -13.69
N GLY A 72 -7.72 0.06 -14.44
CA GLY A 72 -7.83 -1.38 -14.70
C GLY A 72 -9.10 -1.74 -15.47
N VAL A 73 -9.15 -3.00 -15.90
CA VAL A 73 -10.28 -3.57 -16.66
C VAL A 73 -10.83 -4.75 -15.88
N ILE A 74 -12.14 -4.77 -15.72
CA ILE A 74 -12.92 -5.91 -15.24
C ILE A 74 -13.57 -6.56 -16.45
N THR A 75 -13.26 -7.84 -16.68
CA THR A 75 -13.86 -8.64 -17.76
C THR A 75 -14.84 -9.65 -17.21
N TRP A 76 -15.98 -9.79 -17.88
CA TRP A 76 -16.99 -10.81 -17.61
C TRP A 76 -17.50 -11.40 -18.92
N MET A 77 -17.47 -12.72 -19.09
CA MET A 77 -18.01 -13.37 -20.27
C MET A 77 -19.48 -13.72 -20.01
N HIS A 78 -20.40 -12.82 -20.39
CA HIS A 78 -21.85 -13.07 -20.23
C HIS A 78 -22.28 -14.32 -21.01
N THR A 79 -21.93 -14.34 -22.30
CA THR A 79 -22.08 -15.51 -23.15
C THR A 79 -20.73 -16.23 -23.36
N PHE A 80 -20.72 -17.32 -24.13
CA PHE A 80 -19.46 -17.84 -24.65
C PHE A 80 -18.83 -16.81 -25.60
N SER A 81 -17.60 -16.39 -25.30
CA SER A 81 -16.80 -15.49 -26.13
C SER A 81 -15.52 -16.23 -26.52
N PRO A 82 -15.38 -16.72 -27.77
CA PRO A 82 -14.26 -17.55 -28.18
C PRO A 82 -12.90 -16.90 -27.84
N ALA A 83 -12.13 -17.54 -26.96
CA ALA A 83 -10.99 -16.89 -26.31
C ALA A 83 -9.84 -16.52 -27.27
N LYS A 84 -9.78 -17.15 -28.45
CA LYS A 84 -8.84 -16.73 -29.52
C LYS A 84 -9.02 -15.27 -29.94
N SER A 85 -10.25 -14.74 -29.86
CA SER A 85 -10.52 -13.34 -30.20
C SER A 85 -9.84 -12.37 -29.22
N TRP A 86 -9.59 -12.82 -27.99
CA TRP A 86 -9.01 -12.00 -26.91
C TRP A 86 -7.49 -11.92 -26.95
N ILE A 87 -6.81 -12.82 -27.65
CA ILE A 87 -5.34 -12.97 -27.60
C ILE A 87 -4.61 -11.66 -27.87
N LEU A 88 -4.91 -10.98 -28.98
CA LEU A 88 -4.18 -9.76 -29.35
C LEU A 88 -4.46 -8.60 -28.39
N GLY A 89 -5.70 -8.46 -27.91
CA GLY A 89 -6.05 -7.44 -26.93
C GLY A 89 -5.35 -7.68 -25.60
N LEU A 90 -5.39 -8.92 -25.10
CA LEU A 90 -4.71 -9.33 -23.86
C LEU A 90 -3.19 -9.18 -23.96
N GLN A 91 -2.60 -9.53 -25.10
CA GLN A 91 -1.15 -9.43 -25.31
C GLN A 91 -0.64 -7.98 -25.30
N GLU A 92 -1.47 -7.03 -25.70
CA GLU A 92 -1.12 -5.61 -25.78
C GLU A 92 -1.49 -4.82 -24.51
N TYR A 93 -2.34 -5.39 -23.65
CA TYR A 93 -2.84 -4.76 -22.43
C TYR A 93 -1.80 -4.76 -21.31
N ARG A 94 -1.70 -3.62 -20.59
CA ARG A 94 -0.60 -3.36 -19.63
C ARG A 94 -1.07 -2.87 -18.26
N LYS A 95 -2.37 -2.88 -18.02
CA LYS A 95 -2.96 -2.40 -16.75
C LYS A 95 -3.50 -3.58 -15.95
N PRO A 96 -3.82 -3.39 -14.65
CA PRO A 96 -4.44 -4.44 -13.85
C PRO A 96 -5.67 -5.06 -14.50
N LEU A 97 -5.78 -6.40 -14.44
CA LEU A 97 -6.90 -7.17 -14.98
C LEU A 97 -7.65 -7.90 -13.85
N MET A 98 -8.97 -7.76 -13.82
CA MET A 98 -9.84 -8.61 -13.03
C MET A 98 -10.74 -9.42 -13.95
N HIS A 99 -10.84 -10.72 -13.68
CA HIS A 99 -11.84 -11.60 -14.22
C HIS A 99 -12.98 -11.77 -13.21
N PHE A 100 -14.12 -11.15 -13.50
CA PHE A 100 -15.32 -11.27 -12.67
C PHE A 100 -16.20 -12.40 -13.21
N HIS A 101 -16.12 -13.57 -12.56
CA HIS A 101 -16.97 -14.71 -12.85
C HIS A 101 -18.31 -14.52 -12.13
N THR A 102 -19.35 -14.17 -12.89
CA THR A 102 -20.68 -13.91 -12.34
C THR A 102 -21.77 -14.32 -13.31
N GLN A 103 -23.02 -14.18 -12.90
CA GLN A 103 -24.20 -14.42 -13.72
C GLN A 103 -25.25 -13.35 -13.44
N TYR A 104 -25.98 -12.93 -14.47
CA TYR A 104 -26.99 -11.87 -14.34
C TYR A 104 -28.13 -12.27 -13.39
N ASN A 105 -28.73 -13.45 -13.59
CA ASN A 105 -29.75 -14.00 -12.70
C ASN A 105 -29.14 -14.76 -11.51
N ARG A 106 -29.78 -14.65 -10.34
CA ARG A 106 -29.35 -15.32 -9.11
C ARG A 106 -29.67 -16.81 -9.09
N GLU A 107 -30.91 -17.14 -9.40
CA GLU A 107 -31.43 -18.51 -9.37
C GLU A 107 -31.68 -19.03 -10.77
N ILE A 108 -31.54 -20.35 -10.96
CA ILE A 108 -31.99 -21.01 -12.18
C ILE A 108 -33.51 -20.88 -12.25
N PRO A 109 -34.10 -20.37 -13.35
CA PRO A 109 -35.55 -20.28 -13.48
C PRO A 109 -36.14 -21.65 -13.81
N TYR A 110 -36.23 -22.54 -12.81
CA TYR A 110 -36.54 -23.97 -12.99
C TYR A 110 -37.78 -24.26 -13.83
N ASP A 111 -38.82 -23.45 -13.71
CA ASP A 111 -40.09 -23.67 -14.40
C ASP A 111 -40.09 -23.15 -15.85
N THR A 112 -39.14 -22.26 -16.21
CA THR A 112 -39.15 -21.55 -17.50
C THR A 112 -37.83 -21.62 -18.26
N ILE A 113 -36.80 -22.29 -17.73
CA ILE A 113 -35.51 -22.43 -18.40
C ILE A 113 -35.66 -23.17 -19.73
N ASP A 114 -35.19 -22.55 -20.80
CA ASP A 114 -35.18 -23.09 -22.14
C ASP A 114 -33.83 -22.86 -22.84
N MET A 115 -33.74 -23.17 -24.13
CA MET A 115 -32.50 -23.01 -24.89
C MET A 115 -32.13 -21.54 -25.14
N ASP A 116 -33.10 -20.62 -25.18
CA ASP A 116 -32.81 -19.20 -25.35
C ASP A 116 -32.16 -18.65 -24.09
N PHE A 117 -32.70 -19.00 -22.91
CA PHE A 117 -32.05 -18.71 -21.64
C PHE A 117 -30.63 -19.30 -21.55
N MET A 118 -30.44 -20.56 -21.97
CA MET A 118 -29.14 -21.24 -21.94
C MET A 118 -28.14 -20.65 -22.94
N ASN A 119 -28.60 -20.12 -24.07
CA ASN A 119 -27.75 -19.43 -25.05
C ASN A 119 -27.34 -18.03 -24.58
N GLU A 120 -28.13 -17.39 -23.73
CA GLU A 120 -27.82 -16.06 -23.21
C GLU A 120 -27.00 -16.12 -21.92
N ASN A 121 -27.44 -16.89 -20.91
CA ASN A 121 -26.87 -16.88 -19.56
C ASN A 121 -25.89 -18.03 -19.36
N GLN A 122 -24.71 -17.93 -19.98
CA GLN A 122 -23.78 -19.06 -20.09
C GLN A 122 -22.34 -18.75 -19.65
N ALA A 123 -22.19 -17.79 -18.75
CA ALA A 123 -20.93 -17.45 -18.11
C ALA A 123 -20.24 -18.66 -17.45
N ALA A 124 -21.00 -19.66 -17.00
CA ALA A 124 -20.48 -20.90 -16.41
C ALA A 124 -19.39 -21.57 -17.26
N HIS A 125 -19.52 -21.62 -18.58
CA HIS A 125 -18.47 -22.14 -19.47
C HIS A 125 -17.77 -21.04 -20.28
N GLY A 126 -18.43 -19.91 -20.55
CA GLY A 126 -17.79 -18.75 -21.20
C GLY A 126 -16.58 -18.23 -20.42
N ASP A 127 -16.73 -18.02 -19.12
CA ASP A 127 -15.63 -17.56 -18.26
C ASP A 127 -14.53 -18.60 -18.11
N ARG A 128 -14.84 -19.91 -18.17
CA ARG A 128 -13.83 -20.97 -18.11
C ARG A 128 -12.93 -20.98 -19.35
N GLU A 129 -13.52 -20.78 -20.53
CA GLU A 129 -12.77 -20.63 -21.79
C GLU A 129 -11.88 -19.38 -21.79
N TYR A 130 -12.40 -18.25 -21.30
CA TYR A 130 -11.57 -17.05 -21.10
C TYR A 130 -10.45 -17.29 -20.07
N GLY A 131 -10.76 -17.94 -18.95
CA GLY A 131 -9.78 -18.31 -17.94
C GLY A 131 -8.64 -19.18 -18.51
N HIS A 132 -8.95 -20.09 -19.44
CA HIS A 132 -7.94 -20.88 -20.14
C HIS A 132 -6.93 -19.99 -20.88
N ILE A 133 -7.39 -19.03 -21.70
CA ILE A 133 -6.44 -18.24 -22.50
C ILE A 133 -5.58 -17.32 -21.65
N VAL A 134 -6.14 -16.70 -20.61
CA VAL A 134 -5.38 -15.79 -19.75
C VAL A 134 -4.28 -16.56 -19.01
N THR A 135 -4.59 -17.75 -18.48
CA THR A 135 -3.59 -18.63 -17.86
C THR A 135 -2.59 -19.17 -18.89
N ARG A 136 -3.04 -19.56 -20.10
CA ARG A 136 -2.16 -20.04 -21.18
C ARG A 136 -1.14 -18.99 -21.62
N MET A 137 -1.49 -17.71 -21.51
CA MET A 137 -0.63 -16.58 -21.83
C MET A 137 0.26 -16.14 -20.65
N GLY A 138 0.05 -16.70 -19.45
CA GLY A 138 0.80 -16.30 -18.25
C GLY A 138 0.49 -14.88 -17.78
N ILE A 139 -0.72 -14.38 -18.06
CA ILE A 139 -1.14 -13.03 -17.66
C ILE A 139 -1.70 -13.09 -16.24
N GLU A 140 -1.15 -12.24 -15.37
CA GLU A 140 -1.62 -12.06 -14.01
C GLU A 140 -3.04 -11.45 -13.99
N ARG A 141 -3.90 -11.96 -13.11
CA ARG A 141 -5.27 -11.45 -12.94
C ARG A 141 -5.84 -11.79 -11.58
N LYS A 142 -6.65 -10.89 -11.05
CA LYS A 142 -7.57 -11.24 -9.96
C LYS A 142 -8.77 -12.00 -10.51
N VAL A 143 -9.19 -13.08 -9.84
CA VAL A 143 -10.45 -13.77 -10.15
C VAL A 143 -11.41 -13.61 -8.96
N VAL A 144 -12.59 -13.03 -9.21
CA VAL A 144 -13.68 -12.93 -8.23
C VAL A 144 -14.87 -13.72 -8.76
N MET A 145 -15.42 -14.61 -7.93
CA MET A 145 -16.62 -15.38 -8.24
C MET A 145 -17.72 -15.04 -7.25
N GLY A 146 -18.92 -14.81 -7.75
CA GLY A 146 -20.12 -14.65 -6.94
C GLY A 146 -21.20 -13.84 -7.65
N TYR A 147 -22.33 -13.63 -6.97
CA TYR A 147 -23.43 -12.85 -7.53
C TYR A 147 -23.12 -11.35 -7.45
N TRP A 148 -23.35 -10.60 -8.53
CA TRP A 148 -22.98 -9.19 -8.66
C TRP A 148 -23.71 -8.23 -7.73
N GLN A 149 -24.76 -8.69 -7.05
CA GLN A 149 -25.43 -7.89 -6.01
C GLN A 149 -25.00 -8.25 -4.59
N ASP A 150 -24.22 -9.33 -4.41
CA ASP A 150 -23.78 -9.75 -3.08
C ASP A 150 -22.72 -8.78 -2.54
N GLU A 151 -22.94 -8.30 -1.32
CA GLU A 151 -22.07 -7.30 -0.68
C GLU A 151 -20.61 -7.78 -0.57
N GLU A 152 -20.40 -9.06 -0.20
CA GLU A 152 -19.06 -9.66 -0.12
C GLU A 152 -18.31 -9.61 -1.45
N VAL A 153 -19.02 -9.83 -2.56
CA VAL A 153 -18.43 -9.76 -3.91
C VAL A 153 -18.03 -8.33 -4.24
N LEU A 154 -18.89 -7.36 -3.93
CA LEU A 154 -18.60 -5.94 -4.14
C LEU A 154 -17.42 -5.47 -3.28
N GLN A 155 -17.30 -5.95 -2.05
CA GLN A 155 -16.15 -5.66 -1.17
C GLN A 155 -14.85 -6.23 -1.75
N ARG A 156 -14.86 -7.44 -2.32
CA ARG A 156 -13.69 -8.01 -3.00
C ARG A 156 -13.29 -7.23 -4.25
N ILE A 157 -14.27 -6.77 -5.03
CA ILE A 157 -14.02 -5.89 -6.19
C ILE A 157 -13.44 -4.55 -5.72
N ALA A 158 -14.01 -3.93 -4.69
CA ALA A 158 -13.54 -2.69 -4.09
C ALA A 158 -12.09 -2.79 -3.57
N ALA A 159 -11.77 -3.89 -2.89
CA ALA A 159 -10.42 -4.15 -2.38
C ALA A 159 -9.40 -4.24 -3.52
N TRP A 160 -9.73 -4.95 -4.60
CA TRP A 160 -8.87 -5.04 -5.78
C TRP A 160 -8.73 -3.71 -6.51
N MET A 161 -9.80 -2.92 -6.64
CA MET A 161 -9.71 -1.59 -7.26
C MET A 161 -8.71 -0.70 -6.51
N THR A 162 -8.73 -0.78 -5.18
CA THR A 162 -7.79 -0.08 -4.31
C THR A 162 -6.34 -0.52 -4.61
N THR A 163 -6.11 -1.83 -4.72
CA THR A 163 -4.80 -2.38 -5.10
C THR A 163 -4.36 -1.98 -6.50
N ALA A 164 -5.27 -2.01 -7.47
CA ALA A 164 -4.99 -1.64 -8.85
C ALA A 164 -4.56 -0.17 -8.98
N VAL A 165 -5.16 0.73 -8.18
CA VAL A 165 -4.67 2.12 -8.08
C VAL A 165 -3.25 2.15 -7.50
N GLY A 166 -2.94 1.36 -6.47
CA GLY A 166 -1.57 1.20 -5.97
C GLY A 166 -0.57 0.73 -7.04
N VAL A 167 -0.96 -0.20 -7.91
CA VAL A 167 -0.14 -0.64 -9.05
C VAL A 167 0.11 0.51 -10.03
N MET A 168 -0.92 1.28 -10.37
CA MET A 168 -0.80 2.41 -11.29
C MET A 168 0.06 3.56 -10.72
N GLU A 169 -0.14 3.88 -9.45
CA GLU A 169 0.56 4.96 -8.75
C GLU A 169 2.00 4.59 -8.38
N SER A 170 2.34 3.30 -8.32
CA SER A 170 3.70 2.82 -8.02
C SER A 170 4.75 3.53 -8.90
N SER A 171 4.51 3.62 -10.21
CA SER A 171 5.43 4.27 -11.16
C SER A 171 5.58 5.79 -11.01
N HIS A 172 4.84 6.40 -10.09
CA HIS A 172 4.90 7.84 -9.78
C HIS A 172 5.52 8.10 -8.40
N ILE A 173 5.99 7.06 -7.70
CA ILE A 173 6.64 7.20 -6.40
C ILE A 173 8.11 7.57 -6.62
N ARG A 174 8.47 8.77 -6.17
CA ARG A 174 9.85 9.26 -6.15
C ARG A 174 10.31 9.46 -4.72
N ILE A 175 11.49 8.93 -4.37
CA ILE A 175 12.08 9.00 -3.03
C ILE A 175 13.36 9.85 -3.06
N ALA A 176 13.38 10.92 -2.26
CA ALA A 176 14.57 11.73 -2.03
C ALA A 176 15.38 11.15 -0.86
N ARG A 177 16.61 10.72 -1.14
CA ARG A 177 17.55 10.26 -0.11
C ARG A 177 18.43 11.42 0.34
N ILE A 178 18.28 11.82 1.60
CA ILE A 178 19.14 12.81 2.23
C ILE A 178 20.28 12.05 2.90
N ALA A 179 21.44 12.06 2.24
CA ALA A 179 22.56 11.16 2.48
C ALA A 179 22.35 9.69 2.04
N ASP A 180 23.39 8.88 2.26
CA ASP A 180 23.45 7.45 1.93
C ASP A 180 22.91 6.57 3.08
N ASN A 181 22.86 5.26 2.87
CA ASN A 181 22.49 4.28 3.89
C ASN A 181 23.40 4.32 5.14
N MET A 182 22.86 3.90 6.29
CA MET A 182 23.70 3.65 7.47
C MET A 182 24.79 2.63 7.16
N ARG A 183 26.03 2.97 7.55
CA ARG A 183 27.22 2.17 7.25
C ARG A 183 27.09 0.76 7.83
N ASN A 184 27.48 -0.24 7.03
CA ASN A 184 27.46 -1.67 7.37
C ASN A 184 26.06 -2.26 7.62
N VAL A 185 24.98 -1.59 7.18
CA VAL A 185 23.63 -2.17 7.18
C VAL A 185 23.38 -2.84 5.83
N ALA A 186 22.84 -4.06 5.85
CA ALA A 186 22.60 -4.86 4.65
C ALA A 186 21.17 -4.64 4.09
N VAL A 187 20.14 -4.85 4.91
CA VAL A 187 18.76 -4.98 4.43
C VAL A 187 18.16 -3.70 3.85
N THR A 188 18.67 -2.53 4.24
CA THR A 188 18.23 -1.23 3.72
C THR A 188 18.88 -0.88 2.37
N GLU A 189 19.93 -1.60 1.98
CA GLU A 189 20.55 -1.47 0.65
C GLU A 189 19.75 -2.25 -0.41
N GLY A 190 20.06 -2.05 -1.68
CA GLY A 190 19.55 -2.86 -2.77
C GLY A 190 19.74 -2.18 -4.13
N ASP A 191 19.37 -2.90 -5.18
CA ASP A 191 19.46 -2.39 -6.54
C ASP A 191 18.29 -1.44 -6.86
N LYS A 192 18.60 -0.13 -6.84
CA LYS A 192 17.64 0.93 -7.16
C LYS A 192 17.22 0.90 -8.64
N VAL A 193 18.08 0.41 -9.54
CA VAL A 193 17.76 0.29 -10.97
C VAL A 193 16.79 -0.86 -11.21
N GLU A 194 17.01 -2.03 -10.60
CA GLU A 194 16.02 -3.13 -10.68
C GLU A 194 14.70 -2.72 -10.02
N ALA A 195 14.72 -1.94 -8.92
CA ALA A 195 13.50 -1.41 -8.32
C ALA A 195 12.73 -0.45 -9.25
N GLU A 196 13.42 0.41 -9.98
CA GLU A 196 12.79 1.27 -10.99
C GLU A 196 12.22 0.44 -12.15
N ILE A 197 12.94 -0.57 -12.64
CA ILE A 197 12.44 -1.49 -13.69
C ILE A 197 11.19 -2.23 -13.21
N LYS A 198 11.16 -2.65 -11.95
CA LYS A 198 10.09 -3.50 -11.38
C LYS A 198 8.86 -2.72 -10.96
N PHE A 199 9.06 -1.60 -10.28
CA PHE A 199 8.00 -0.87 -9.59
C PHE A 199 7.78 0.54 -10.16
N GLY A 200 8.72 1.02 -10.98
CA GLY A 200 8.78 2.41 -11.46
C GLY A 200 9.19 3.41 -10.37
N TRP A 201 9.83 2.96 -9.29
CA TRP A 201 10.27 3.82 -8.21
C TRP A 201 11.57 4.54 -8.57
N GLU A 202 11.53 5.87 -8.57
CA GLU A 202 12.72 6.70 -8.73
C GLU A 202 13.33 6.99 -7.36
N VAL A 203 14.63 6.76 -7.21
CA VAL A 203 15.33 6.87 -5.92
C VAL A 203 16.64 7.61 -6.09
N ASP A 204 16.64 8.89 -5.74
CA ASP A 204 17.79 9.78 -5.95
C ASP A 204 18.43 10.18 -4.62
N ALA A 205 19.74 10.40 -4.64
CA ALA A 205 20.48 10.90 -3.49
C ALA A 205 20.82 12.38 -3.65
N TYR A 206 20.58 13.14 -2.58
CA TYR A 206 20.96 14.54 -2.46
C TYR A 206 21.95 14.70 -1.30
N PRO A 207 23.00 15.52 -1.46
CA PRO A 207 23.83 15.96 -0.35
C PRO A 207 22.97 16.65 0.71
N VAL A 208 23.22 16.36 1.99
CA VAL A 208 22.43 16.92 3.11
C VAL A 208 22.40 18.45 3.08
N ASN A 209 23.49 19.09 2.66
CA ASN A 209 23.56 20.55 2.63
C ASN A 209 22.61 21.18 1.60
N GLU A 210 22.17 20.48 0.55
CA GLU A 210 21.16 21.03 -0.35
C GLU A 210 19.82 21.23 0.36
N ILE A 211 19.39 20.29 1.20
CA ILE A 211 18.14 20.44 1.94
C ILE A 211 18.29 21.38 3.14
N VAL A 212 19.51 21.51 3.70
CA VAL A 212 19.82 22.51 4.73
C VAL A 212 19.59 23.93 4.22
N GLU A 213 19.93 24.24 2.96
CA GLU A 213 19.66 25.56 2.37
C GLU A 213 18.16 25.91 2.40
N TYR A 214 17.27 24.92 2.23
CA TYR A 214 15.82 25.14 2.31
C TYR A 214 15.37 25.36 3.75
N VAL A 215 15.98 24.68 4.72
CA VAL A 215 15.70 24.85 6.15
C VAL A 215 16.17 26.22 6.64
N ASP A 216 17.38 26.64 6.26
CA ASP A 216 17.94 27.93 6.65
C ASP A 216 17.22 29.11 5.98
N ALA A 217 16.60 28.89 4.82
CA ALA A 217 15.85 29.91 4.10
C ALA A 217 14.40 30.08 4.59
N VAL A 218 13.93 29.29 5.56
CA VAL A 218 12.55 29.43 6.08
C VAL A 218 12.40 30.75 6.82
N PRO A 219 11.43 31.61 6.44
CA PRO A 219 11.14 32.85 7.15
C PRO A 219 10.71 32.62 8.60
N GLN A 220 11.15 33.48 9.51
CA GLN A 220 10.86 33.36 10.95
C GLN A 220 9.35 33.38 11.25
N ASP A 221 8.57 34.17 10.51
CA ASP A 221 7.11 34.23 10.67
C ASP A 221 6.39 32.94 10.26
N GLU A 222 6.90 32.21 9.27
CA GLU A 222 6.40 30.87 8.93
C GLU A 222 6.73 29.85 10.04
N ILE A 223 7.93 29.92 10.61
CA ILE A 223 8.35 29.09 11.75
C ILE A 223 7.45 29.36 12.94
N ASP A 224 7.27 30.63 13.33
CA ASP A 224 6.47 31.03 14.47
C ASP A 224 5.01 30.58 14.32
N ALA A 225 4.44 30.70 13.10
CA ALA A 225 3.09 30.26 12.80
C ALA A 225 2.92 28.74 12.97
N LEU A 226 3.88 27.94 12.51
CA LEU A 226 3.81 26.49 12.65
C LEU A 226 4.05 26.04 14.11
N VAL A 227 4.90 26.74 14.87
CA VAL A 227 5.04 26.50 16.31
C VAL A 227 3.71 26.77 17.03
N GLU A 228 3.01 27.86 16.71
CA GLU A 228 1.69 28.13 17.30
C GLU A 228 0.65 27.06 16.93
N GLU A 229 0.69 26.53 15.70
CA GLU A 229 -0.13 25.39 15.30
C GLU A 229 0.14 24.17 16.20
N TYR A 230 1.40 23.81 16.40
CA TYR A 230 1.76 22.70 17.28
C TYR A 230 1.29 22.88 18.72
N TYR A 231 1.45 24.08 19.30
CA TYR A 231 1.03 24.38 20.67
C TYR A 231 -0.51 24.39 20.84
N LYS A 232 -1.25 24.55 19.73
CA LYS A 232 -2.70 24.45 19.70
C LYS A 232 -3.17 23.01 19.50
N GLU A 233 -2.47 22.23 18.69
CA GLU A 233 -2.85 20.88 18.30
C GLU A 233 -2.43 19.82 19.33
N TYR A 234 -1.27 19.98 19.96
CA TYR A 234 -0.65 18.97 20.80
C TYR A 234 -0.52 19.40 22.27
N ASP A 235 -0.61 18.42 23.17
CA ASP A 235 -0.23 18.64 24.57
C ASP A 235 1.31 18.84 24.65
N ILE A 236 1.79 19.76 25.49
CA ILE A 236 3.24 20.02 25.65
C ILE A 236 3.74 19.40 26.94
N LEU A 237 4.73 18.50 26.83
CA LEU A 237 5.36 17.84 27.97
C LEU A 237 6.75 18.42 28.22
N LEU A 238 6.81 19.49 29.01
CA LEU A 238 8.07 20.18 29.34
C LEU A 238 9.07 19.29 30.10
N GLU A 239 8.57 18.35 30.92
CA GLU A 239 9.37 17.42 31.73
C GLU A 239 10.49 18.11 32.55
N GLY A 240 10.22 19.33 33.02
CA GLY A 240 11.14 20.14 33.83
C GLY A 240 12.09 21.04 33.04
N ARG A 241 12.02 21.04 31.71
CA ARG A 241 12.71 22.00 30.84
C ARG A 241 12.06 23.38 30.94
N ASP A 242 12.88 24.42 30.76
CA ASP A 242 12.39 25.79 30.61
C ASP A 242 11.51 25.93 29.37
N GLU A 243 10.42 26.68 29.48
CA GLU A 243 9.42 26.79 28.41
C GLU A 243 9.97 27.51 27.16
N ALA A 244 10.82 28.53 27.35
CA ALA A 244 11.41 29.26 26.22
C ALA A 244 12.42 28.39 25.48
N ASP A 245 13.30 27.68 26.21
CA ASP A 245 14.23 26.70 25.61
C ASP A 245 13.47 25.58 24.89
N PHE A 246 12.42 25.01 25.48
CA PHE A 246 11.60 23.99 24.83
C PHE A 246 11.01 24.52 23.51
N ARG A 247 10.47 25.74 23.53
CA ARG A 247 9.86 26.36 22.36
C ARG A 247 10.89 26.60 21.25
N GLU A 248 12.13 26.98 21.59
CA GLU A 248 13.22 27.08 20.61
C GLU A 248 13.54 25.72 19.97
N LYS A 249 13.53 24.62 20.74
CA LYS A 249 13.73 23.27 20.18
C LYS A 249 12.61 22.86 19.24
N VAL A 250 11.36 23.21 19.55
CA VAL A 250 10.21 22.99 18.66
C VAL A 250 10.35 23.81 17.37
N ALA A 251 10.79 25.07 17.47
CA ALA A 251 11.01 25.94 16.31
C ALA A 251 12.04 25.38 15.33
N VAL A 252 13.08 24.67 15.82
CA VAL A 252 14.04 23.97 14.95
C VAL A 252 13.34 22.89 14.12
N GLN A 253 12.49 22.04 14.72
CA GLN A 253 11.74 21.03 13.95
C GLN A 253 10.71 21.66 13.01
N ALA A 254 10.08 22.78 13.38
CA ALA A 254 9.18 23.52 12.49
C ALA A 254 9.91 24.00 11.22
N ALA A 255 11.12 24.56 11.38
CA ALA A 255 11.95 24.96 10.24
C ALA A 255 12.33 23.76 9.35
N ILE A 256 12.69 22.62 9.97
CA ILE A 256 12.99 21.37 9.25
C ILE A 256 11.76 20.90 8.46
N GLU A 257 10.57 20.88 9.07
CA GLU A 257 9.33 20.46 8.39
C GLU A 257 9.06 21.32 7.16
N ILE A 258 9.07 22.64 7.32
CA ILE A 258 8.76 23.57 6.23
C ILE A 258 9.83 23.47 5.12
N GLY A 259 11.12 23.46 5.49
CA GLY A 259 12.22 23.36 4.54
C GLY A 259 12.18 22.05 3.75
N PHE A 260 11.95 20.93 4.44
CA PHE A 260 11.86 19.61 3.81
C PHE A 260 10.64 19.53 2.89
N GLU A 261 9.48 20.01 3.34
CA GLU A 261 8.27 20.01 2.50
C GLU A 261 8.45 20.88 1.26
N LYS A 262 9.06 22.06 1.37
CA LYS A 262 9.40 22.93 0.23
C LYS A 262 10.32 22.22 -0.75
N PHE A 263 11.39 21.59 -0.26
CA PHE A 263 12.33 20.81 -1.08
C PHE A 263 11.62 19.69 -1.85
N LEU A 264 10.82 18.88 -1.15
CA LEU A 264 10.11 17.74 -1.74
C LEU A 264 9.07 18.20 -2.77
N LYS A 265 8.33 19.28 -2.50
CA LYS A 265 7.35 19.85 -3.43
C LYS A 265 8.00 20.43 -4.67
N GLU A 266 9.05 21.23 -4.52
CA GLU A 266 9.75 21.87 -5.64
C GLU A 266 10.35 20.82 -6.59
N LYS A 267 10.96 19.77 -6.01
CA LYS A 267 11.61 18.70 -6.78
C LYS A 267 10.70 17.52 -7.11
N ASN A 268 9.42 17.59 -6.74
CA ASN A 268 8.38 16.60 -7.00
C ASN A 268 8.68 15.18 -6.46
N TYR A 269 9.02 15.07 -5.17
CA TYR A 269 9.21 13.81 -4.46
C TYR A 269 8.05 13.50 -3.52
N GLN A 270 7.71 12.21 -3.38
CA GLN A 270 6.59 11.72 -2.58
C GLN A 270 7.04 10.98 -1.32
N GLY A 271 8.34 10.74 -1.16
CA GLY A 271 8.92 10.24 0.07
C GLY A 271 10.34 10.73 0.28
N ILE A 272 10.80 10.56 1.51
CA ILE A 272 12.11 11.01 1.96
C ILE A 272 12.75 9.96 2.87
N VAL A 273 14.07 9.85 2.84
CA VAL A 273 14.82 9.11 3.84
C VAL A 273 15.91 9.99 4.45
N THR A 274 16.19 9.79 5.73
CA THR A 274 17.24 10.49 6.48
C THR A 274 18.22 9.47 7.04
N HIS A 275 19.39 9.94 7.49
CA HIS A 275 20.41 9.10 8.12
C HIS A 275 21.12 9.89 9.22
N PHE A 276 20.99 9.46 10.48
CA PHE A 276 21.57 10.17 11.63
C PHE A 276 23.11 10.28 11.57
N GLY A 277 23.79 9.40 10.83
CA GLY A 277 25.25 9.43 10.66
C GLY A 277 25.76 10.51 9.70
N ASP A 278 24.86 11.19 8.99
CA ASP A 278 25.16 12.39 8.20
C ASP A 278 24.00 13.39 8.29
N LEU A 279 24.14 14.38 9.18
CA LEU A 279 23.15 15.43 9.38
C LEU A 279 23.58 16.78 8.79
N GLY A 280 24.74 16.86 8.14
CA GLY A 280 25.28 18.12 7.60
C GLY A 280 25.13 19.29 8.60
N GLY A 281 24.56 20.39 8.13
CA GLY A 281 24.23 21.57 8.92
C GLY A 281 22.93 21.52 9.74
N LEU A 282 22.16 20.43 9.71
CA LEU A 282 20.93 20.31 10.49
C LEU A 282 21.25 20.34 12.00
N LYS A 283 20.54 21.19 12.74
CA LYS A 283 20.73 21.38 14.19
C LYS A 283 20.24 20.19 15.02
N GLN A 284 19.26 19.45 14.50
CA GLN A 284 18.63 18.30 15.13
C GLN A 284 18.40 17.20 14.09
N LEU A 285 18.32 15.95 14.55
CA LEU A 285 17.76 14.88 13.73
C LEU A 285 16.27 15.19 13.45
N PRO A 286 15.78 15.10 12.19
CA PRO A 286 14.37 15.29 11.88
C PRO A 286 13.48 14.25 12.59
N GLY A 287 12.67 14.69 13.55
CA GLY A 287 11.76 13.86 14.34
C GLY A 287 10.32 14.27 14.12
N LEU A 288 9.84 15.24 14.90
CA LEU A 288 8.52 15.87 14.74
C LEU A 288 8.23 16.24 13.27
N ALA A 289 9.22 16.80 12.57
CA ALA A 289 9.08 17.15 11.15
C ALA A 289 8.73 15.94 10.27
N ILE A 290 9.39 14.80 10.47
CA ILE A 290 9.13 13.59 9.69
C ILE A 290 7.77 12.98 10.05
N GLN A 291 7.40 12.99 11.32
CA GLN A 291 6.10 12.51 11.78
C GLN A 291 4.96 13.27 11.09
N ARG A 292 5.07 14.61 11.02
CA ARG A 292 4.11 15.48 10.32
C ARG A 292 4.13 15.31 8.80
N LEU A 293 5.30 15.09 8.20
CA LEU A 293 5.38 14.77 6.76
C LEU A 293 4.68 13.44 6.43
N MET A 294 4.88 12.40 7.24
CA MET A 294 4.15 11.14 7.06
C MET A 294 2.64 11.32 7.22
N GLU A 295 2.20 12.12 8.20
CA GLU A 295 0.79 12.48 8.38
C GLU A 295 0.20 13.18 7.14
N LYS A 296 0.98 14.06 6.49
CA LYS A 296 0.64 14.71 5.21
C LYS A 296 0.66 13.76 4.01
N GLY A 297 1.02 12.50 4.18
CA GLY A 297 0.98 11.48 3.14
C GLY A 297 2.32 11.09 2.53
N TYR A 298 3.43 11.68 3.00
CA TYR A 298 4.77 11.33 2.48
C TYR A 298 5.20 9.94 2.95
N GLY A 299 5.93 9.23 2.09
CA GLY A 299 6.66 8.04 2.49
C GLY A 299 7.90 8.41 3.30
N PHE A 300 8.22 7.61 4.32
CA PHE A 300 9.46 7.76 5.07
C PHE A 300 10.09 6.41 5.36
N GLY A 301 11.41 6.39 5.35
CA GLY A 301 12.22 5.29 5.85
C GLY A 301 13.47 5.87 6.50
N ALA A 302 13.87 5.28 7.61
CA ALA A 302 15.00 5.74 8.37
C ALA A 302 16.32 5.11 7.87
N GLU A 303 17.45 5.70 8.26
CA GLU A 303 18.81 5.21 7.94
C GLU A 303 19.10 4.96 6.45
N GLY A 304 18.49 5.77 5.59
CA GLY A 304 18.59 5.66 4.13
C GLY A 304 17.74 4.54 3.51
N ASP A 305 16.79 3.96 4.24
CA ASP A 305 15.92 2.87 3.78
C ASP A 305 14.84 3.33 2.80
N TRP A 306 15.24 3.41 1.54
CA TRP A 306 14.38 3.84 0.44
C TRP A 306 13.29 2.83 0.08
N LYS A 307 13.48 1.53 0.38
CA LYS A 307 12.49 0.49 0.08
C LYS A 307 11.28 0.64 1.00
N THR A 308 11.53 0.81 2.30
CA THR A 308 10.45 1.03 3.26
C THR A 308 9.77 2.37 3.04
N ALA A 309 10.52 3.43 2.70
CA ALA A 309 9.93 4.73 2.35
C ALA A 309 8.94 4.63 1.18
N ALA A 310 9.31 3.91 0.12
CA ALA A 310 8.44 3.67 -1.03
C ALA A 310 7.21 2.84 -0.66
N LEU A 311 7.35 1.81 0.17
CA LEU A 311 6.21 1.03 0.67
C LEU A 311 5.24 1.86 1.52
N VAL A 312 5.76 2.68 2.45
CA VAL A 312 4.92 3.57 3.27
C VAL A 312 4.14 4.52 2.37
N ARG A 313 4.78 5.11 1.35
CA ARG A 313 4.09 5.97 0.37
C ARG A 313 3.03 5.19 -0.40
N LEU A 314 3.37 4.02 -0.95
CA LEU A 314 2.45 3.17 -1.69
C LEU A 314 1.19 2.87 -0.87
N MET A 315 1.38 2.43 0.36
CA MET A 315 0.29 2.05 1.27
C MET A 315 -0.57 3.28 1.65
N LYS A 316 0.04 4.45 1.84
CA LYS A 316 -0.71 5.71 2.02
C LYS A 316 -1.53 6.08 0.78
N VAL A 317 -0.98 5.94 -0.42
CA VAL A 317 -1.73 6.22 -1.67
C VAL A 317 -2.88 5.24 -1.86
N MET A 318 -2.67 3.96 -1.58
CA MET A 318 -3.74 2.94 -1.63
C MET A 318 -4.90 3.28 -0.68
N THR A 319 -4.67 4.02 0.38
CA THR A 319 -5.69 4.32 1.40
C THR A 319 -6.21 5.75 1.31
N GLU A 320 -5.64 6.58 0.44
CA GLU A 320 -6.05 7.97 0.25
C GLU A 320 -7.55 8.06 -0.10
N GLY A 321 -8.27 9.00 0.53
CA GLY A 321 -9.69 9.24 0.26
C GLY A 321 -10.67 8.27 0.91
N LYS A 322 -10.22 7.20 1.60
CA LYS A 322 -11.12 6.38 2.42
C LYS A 322 -11.70 7.21 3.57
N LYS A 323 -13.01 7.09 3.78
CA LYS A 323 -13.70 7.61 4.98
C LYS A 323 -13.40 6.60 6.08
N ASP A 324 -12.91 7.06 7.24
CA ASP A 324 -12.58 6.21 8.40
C ASP A 324 -11.22 5.48 8.37
N LEU A 325 -10.16 6.17 7.94
CA LEU A 325 -8.77 5.68 8.04
C LEU A 325 -8.33 5.52 9.49
N LYS A 326 -7.73 4.36 9.80
CA LYS A 326 -7.10 4.07 11.09
C LYS A 326 -5.61 4.40 11.11
N GLY A 327 -4.96 4.41 9.94
CA GLY A 327 -3.60 4.90 9.74
C GLY A 327 -2.64 3.87 9.13
N THR A 328 -1.58 4.42 8.54
CA THR A 328 -0.42 3.71 7.98
C THR A 328 0.83 4.45 8.45
N SER A 329 1.85 3.72 8.91
CA SER A 329 3.07 4.29 9.51
C SER A 329 4.32 3.52 9.06
N PHE A 330 5.47 4.19 9.06
CA PHE A 330 6.76 3.51 9.23
C PHE A 330 6.84 2.90 10.64
N MET A 331 7.50 1.75 10.78
CA MET A 331 7.67 1.06 12.07
C MET A 331 8.94 0.22 12.12
N GLU A 332 9.43 -0.05 13.33
CA GLU A 332 10.52 -1.00 13.61
C GLU A 332 10.22 -1.81 14.88
N ASP A 333 10.44 -3.13 14.82
CA ASP A 333 10.33 -4.05 15.95
C ASP A 333 11.43 -3.75 16.99
N TYR A 334 11.12 -2.98 18.03
CA TYR A 334 12.12 -2.49 19.00
C TYR A 334 12.46 -3.49 20.10
N THR A 335 11.45 -4.08 20.76
CA THR A 335 11.70 -5.01 21.86
C THR A 335 10.54 -5.95 22.16
N TYR A 336 10.82 -7.12 22.72
CA TYR A 336 9.83 -8.15 22.99
C TYR A 336 9.33 -8.14 24.44
N ASN A 337 8.04 -8.41 24.62
CA ASN A 337 7.51 -8.96 25.86
C ASN A 337 7.41 -10.49 25.70
N LEU A 338 8.15 -11.26 26.50
CA LEU A 338 8.20 -12.74 26.41
C LEU A 338 7.47 -13.43 27.57
N VAL A 339 6.63 -12.70 28.30
CA VAL A 339 5.84 -13.27 29.40
C VAL A 339 4.77 -14.16 28.81
N LYS A 340 4.71 -15.42 29.27
CA LYS A 340 3.76 -16.42 28.79
C LYS A 340 2.31 -15.93 28.85
N GLY A 341 1.60 -15.98 27.72
CA GLY A 341 0.23 -15.49 27.56
C GLY A 341 0.08 -13.98 27.39
N LYS A 342 1.19 -13.24 27.33
CA LYS A 342 1.26 -11.79 27.13
C LYS A 342 2.30 -11.42 26.07
N GLU A 343 2.70 -12.39 25.26
CA GLU A 343 3.74 -12.24 24.27
C GLU A 343 3.38 -11.17 23.25
N GLY A 344 4.34 -10.37 22.84
CA GLY A 344 4.18 -9.37 21.79
C GLY A 344 5.44 -8.55 21.58
N VAL A 345 5.37 -7.65 20.60
CA VAL A 345 6.45 -6.76 20.22
C VAL A 345 6.03 -5.33 20.50
N LEU A 346 6.92 -4.58 21.15
CA LEU A 346 6.81 -3.15 21.29
C LEU A 346 7.57 -2.51 20.14
N GLU A 347 6.82 -1.74 19.37
CA GLU A 347 7.19 -1.11 18.12
C GLU A 347 7.39 0.38 18.33
N SER A 348 8.38 0.94 17.65
CA SER A 348 8.69 2.37 17.69
C SER A 348 9.61 2.73 16.53
N HIS A 349 10.07 3.98 16.52
CA HIS A 349 11.37 4.32 15.99
C HIS A 349 12.13 5.25 16.95
N MET A 350 13.32 5.71 16.59
CA MET A 350 14.08 6.65 17.44
C MET A 350 13.32 7.95 17.68
N LEU A 351 12.55 8.42 16.69
CA LEU A 351 11.62 9.55 16.76
C LEU A 351 10.35 9.32 15.91
N GLU A 352 10.50 8.72 14.74
CA GLU A 352 9.67 8.91 13.55
C GLU A 352 8.53 7.90 13.44
N VAL A 353 7.56 7.97 14.36
CA VAL A 353 6.31 7.19 14.26
C VAL A 353 5.16 8.10 13.83
N ASP A 354 4.40 7.70 12.82
CA ASP A 354 3.34 8.51 12.21
C ASP A 354 2.15 8.70 13.16
N PRO A 355 1.72 9.94 13.45
CA PRO A 355 0.56 10.20 14.32
C PRO A 355 -0.76 9.70 13.75
N ALA A 356 -0.86 9.35 12.46
CA ALA A 356 -2.06 8.78 11.86
C ALA A 356 -2.54 7.51 12.58
N ILE A 357 -1.63 6.75 13.22
CA ILE A 357 -1.97 5.54 13.97
C ILE A 357 -2.26 5.79 15.46
N ALA A 358 -2.17 7.02 15.95
CA ALA A 358 -2.34 7.36 17.37
C ALA A 358 -3.76 7.07 17.89
N ASP A 359 -3.86 6.66 19.15
CA ASP A 359 -5.10 6.59 19.92
C ASP A 359 -5.17 7.76 20.90
N GLY A 360 -6.20 8.59 20.76
CA GLY A 360 -6.43 9.73 21.64
C GLY A 360 -5.43 10.88 21.46
N LYS A 361 -5.01 11.48 22.58
CA LYS A 361 -4.21 12.71 22.59
C LYS A 361 -2.74 12.45 22.25
N ILE A 362 -2.19 13.33 21.42
CA ILE A 362 -0.78 13.36 21.05
C ILE A 362 -0.09 14.50 21.81
N ALA A 363 1.16 14.26 22.23
CA ALA A 363 1.96 15.26 22.92
C ALA A 363 3.33 15.46 22.27
N ILE A 364 3.90 16.66 22.41
CA ILE A 364 5.31 16.93 22.06
C ILE A 364 6.18 16.73 23.29
N LYS A 365 7.29 15.98 23.12
CA LYS A 365 8.40 15.87 24.08
C LYS A 365 9.70 16.36 23.48
N CYS A 366 10.61 16.82 24.34
CA CYS A 366 11.99 17.14 23.99
C CYS A 366 12.94 16.34 24.90
N GLN A 367 13.63 15.34 24.34
CA GLN A 367 14.49 14.45 25.10
C GLN A 367 15.84 14.26 24.39
N PRO A 368 16.94 14.09 25.15
CA PRO A 368 18.25 13.87 24.55
C PRO A 368 18.28 12.67 23.63
N LEU A 369 19.02 12.80 22.53
CA LEU A 369 19.30 11.73 21.58
C LEU A 369 20.79 11.74 21.25
N SER A 370 21.51 10.71 21.69
CA SER A 370 22.96 10.61 21.42
C SER A 370 23.27 10.28 19.96
N MET A 371 22.34 9.66 19.24
CA MET A 371 22.51 9.31 17.84
C MET A 371 22.47 10.57 16.98
N GLY A 372 23.55 10.80 16.22
CA GLY A 372 23.72 11.95 15.34
C GLY A 372 24.51 13.13 15.93
N ASP A 373 24.79 13.13 17.24
CA ASP A 373 25.58 14.17 17.92
C ASP A 373 25.06 15.60 17.60
N ARG A 374 23.79 15.84 17.95
CA ARG A 374 23.04 17.07 17.67
C ARG A 374 22.26 17.51 18.90
N GLU A 375 21.63 18.68 18.79
CA GLU A 375 20.74 19.17 19.83
C GLU A 375 19.57 18.21 20.09
N ASP A 376 19.00 18.26 21.29
CA ASP A 376 17.87 17.43 21.69
C ASP A 376 16.67 17.65 20.74
N PRO A 377 16.22 16.63 19.99
CA PRO A 377 15.14 16.78 19.04
C PRO A 377 13.77 16.65 19.70
N THR A 378 12.80 17.45 19.23
CA THR A 378 11.40 17.29 19.60
C THR A 378 10.71 16.23 18.75
N ARG A 379 9.77 15.51 19.35
CA ARG A 379 9.00 14.43 18.72
C ARG A 379 7.59 14.34 19.29
N LEU A 380 6.64 13.86 18.48
CA LEU A 380 5.31 13.46 18.92
C LEU A 380 5.41 12.13 19.66
N VAL A 381 4.70 12.04 20.78
CA VAL A 381 4.54 10.82 21.58
C VAL A 381 3.06 10.52 21.77
N PHE A 382 2.71 9.26 21.62
CA PHE A 382 1.35 8.72 21.74
C PHE A 382 1.40 7.19 21.86
N THR A 383 0.26 6.59 22.18
CA THR A 383 0.05 5.14 22.06
C THR A 383 -0.78 4.90 20.80
N ALA A 384 -0.46 3.89 20.00
CA ALA A 384 -1.22 3.54 18.81
C ALA A 384 -2.58 2.90 19.14
N LYS A 385 -3.51 2.97 18.19
CA LYS A 385 -4.84 2.32 18.25
C LYS A 385 -4.74 0.80 18.45
N GLU A 386 -5.80 0.19 18.95
CA GLU A 386 -5.96 -1.27 18.89
C GLU A 386 -6.58 -1.71 17.56
N GLY A 387 -6.28 -2.94 17.15
CA GLY A 387 -6.92 -3.56 16.00
C GLY A 387 -6.01 -4.48 15.20
N HIS A 388 -6.63 -5.17 14.24
CA HIS A 388 -5.90 -5.97 13.25
C HIS A 388 -5.25 -5.05 12.22
N GLY A 389 -4.00 -5.34 11.87
CA GLY A 389 -3.24 -4.64 10.83
C GLY A 389 -2.26 -5.58 10.15
N ILE A 390 -1.43 -5.02 9.27
CA ILE A 390 -0.34 -5.73 8.60
C ILE A 390 0.97 -4.98 8.78
N ALA A 391 2.06 -5.72 8.96
CA ALA A 391 3.43 -5.25 8.86
C ALA A 391 4.05 -5.79 7.56
N VAL A 392 4.59 -4.90 6.73
CA VAL A 392 5.05 -5.22 5.39
C VAL A 392 6.52 -4.85 5.22
N SER A 393 7.32 -5.79 4.71
CA SER A 393 8.73 -5.59 4.38
C SER A 393 9.00 -6.00 2.93
N LEU A 394 9.62 -5.11 2.15
CA LEU A 394 10.16 -5.43 0.83
C LEU A 394 11.67 -5.57 0.93
N ILE A 395 12.18 -6.76 0.65
CA ILE A 395 13.61 -7.05 0.67
C ILE A 395 14.13 -7.33 -0.73
N ASP A 396 15.39 -6.99 -0.94
CA ASP A 396 16.16 -7.36 -2.12
C ASP A 396 17.01 -8.60 -1.79
N LEU A 397 16.79 -9.69 -2.52
CA LEU A 397 17.57 -10.94 -2.38
C LEU A 397 18.76 -10.99 -3.36
N GLY A 398 18.96 -9.93 -4.15
CA GLY A 398 19.99 -9.77 -5.15
C GLY A 398 19.52 -10.11 -6.57
N ASP A 399 18.88 -11.28 -6.77
CA ASP A 399 18.35 -11.69 -8.07
C ASP A 399 16.87 -11.34 -8.29
N ARG A 400 16.18 -10.94 -7.23
CA ARG A 400 14.76 -10.60 -7.19
C ARG A 400 14.37 -9.92 -5.87
N PHE A 401 13.22 -9.26 -5.88
CA PHE A 401 12.57 -8.80 -4.66
C PHE A 401 11.66 -9.87 -4.04
N ARG A 402 11.47 -9.78 -2.73
CA ARG A 402 10.46 -10.51 -1.97
C ARG A 402 9.68 -9.54 -1.08
N LEU A 403 8.36 -9.60 -1.15
CA LEU A 403 7.47 -8.96 -0.21
C LEU A 403 7.13 -9.95 0.93
N ILE A 404 7.19 -9.49 2.16
CA ILE A 404 6.83 -10.27 3.35
C ILE A 404 5.76 -9.48 4.08
N VAL A 405 4.64 -10.13 4.37
CA VAL A 405 3.49 -9.53 5.02
C VAL A 405 3.15 -10.34 6.26
N ASN A 406 3.25 -9.74 7.45
CA ASN A 406 2.77 -10.34 8.69
C ASN A 406 1.42 -9.72 9.07
N GLU A 407 0.40 -10.53 9.26
CA GLU A 407 -0.83 -10.11 9.94
C GLU A 407 -0.55 -9.97 11.44
N VAL A 408 -0.94 -8.83 12.02
CA VAL A 408 -0.63 -8.49 13.41
C VAL A 408 -1.86 -7.96 14.14
N ASN A 409 -1.92 -8.19 15.45
CA ASN A 409 -3.00 -7.70 16.31
C ASN A 409 -2.44 -6.68 17.30
N CYS A 410 -2.69 -5.40 17.05
CA CYS A 410 -2.28 -4.28 17.89
C CYS A 410 -3.17 -4.18 19.14
N LYS A 411 -2.54 -3.97 20.30
CA LYS A 411 -3.16 -3.97 21.63
C LYS A 411 -2.49 -2.93 22.50
N HIS A 412 -3.20 -2.42 23.50
CA HIS A 412 -2.56 -1.61 24.53
C HIS A 412 -1.65 -2.43 25.43
N THR A 413 -0.56 -1.80 25.89
CA THR A 413 0.28 -2.37 26.94
C THR A 413 -0.46 -2.34 28.28
N GLU A 414 -0.24 -3.35 29.13
CA GLU A 414 -0.93 -3.44 30.43
C GLU A 414 -0.56 -2.33 31.43
N LYS A 415 0.56 -1.63 31.19
CA LYS A 415 1.11 -0.60 32.07
C LYS A 415 1.60 0.59 31.25
N PRO A 416 1.52 1.81 31.81
CA PRO A 416 2.08 3.00 31.19
C PRO A 416 3.61 2.96 31.20
N MET A 417 4.23 3.62 30.23
CA MET A 417 5.68 3.72 30.05
C MET A 417 6.17 5.18 30.16
N PRO A 418 6.08 5.82 31.35
CA PRO A 418 6.26 7.28 31.48
C PRO A 418 7.66 7.79 31.11
N LYS A 419 8.68 6.91 31.16
CA LYS A 419 10.06 7.23 30.80
C LYS A 419 10.40 7.01 29.33
N LEU A 420 9.49 6.40 28.57
CA LEU A 420 9.74 6.15 27.15
C LEU A 420 9.52 7.46 26.38
N PRO A 421 10.51 7.95 25.62
CA PRO A 421 10.48 9.30 25.04
C PRO A 421 9.93 9.32 23.60
N VAL A 422 9.25 8.25 23.18
CA VAL A 422 8.81 8.00 21.80
C VAL A 422 7.39 7.44 21.79
N ALA A 423 6.70 7.59 20.66
CA ALA A 423 5.40 6.95 20.45
C ALA A 423 5.56 5.44 20.29
N THR A 424 4.50 4.67 20.60
CA THR A 424 4.57 3.21 20.59
C THR A 424 3.36 2.56 19.95
N ASN A 425 3.60 1.46 19.25
CA ASN A 425 2.60 0.45 18.97
C ASN A 425 2.99 -0.85 19.70
N PHE A 426 2.04 -1.64 20.18
CA PHE A 426 2.34 -2.95 20.74
C PHE A 426 1.47 -3.98 20.03
N TRP A 427 2.08 -4.93 19.36
CA TRP A 427 1.34 -5.94 18.61
C TRP A 427 1.73 -7.36 18.96
N VAL A 428 0.84 -8.28 18.63
CA VAL A 428 1.12 -9.71 18.61
C VAL A 428 1.05 -10.17 17.15
N PRO A 429 2.17 -10.63 16.56
CA PRO A 429 2.12 -11.16 15.20
C PRO A 429 1.35 -12.49 15.20
N GLU A 430 0.60 -12.73 14.13
CA GLU A 430 -0.07 -14.00 13.92
C GLU A 430 0.93 -15.07 13.42
N PRO A 431 0.73 -16.36 13.77
CA PRO A 431 -0.30 -16.89 14.67
C PRO A 431 0.00 -16.65 16.16
N ASN A 432 1.26 -16.36 16.47
CA ASN A 432 1.77 -15.97 17.79
C ASN A 432 3.20 -15.44 17.62
N LEU A 433 3.73 -14.78 18.66
CA LEU A 433 5.08 -14.20 18.64
C LEU A 433 6.16 -15.17 18.16
N GLN A 434 6.16 -16.41 18.67
CA GLN A 434 7.21 -17.37 18.35
C GLN A 434 7.21 -17.73 16.86
N VAL A 435 6.06 -18.16 16.34
CA VAL A 435 5.96 -18.58 14.93
C VAL A 435 6.10 -17.38 13.99
N GLY A 436 5.49 -16.24 14.32
CA GLY A 436 5.59 -15.03 13.51
C GLY A 436 7.03 -14.56 13.36
N ALA A 437 7.76 -14.44 14.48
CA ALA A 437 9.16 -14.02 14.47
C ALA A 437 10.08 -15.06 13.79
N GLU A 438 9.90 -16.36 14.06
CA GLU A 438 10.68 -17.42 13.39
C GLU A 438 10.43 -17.40 11.87
N ALA A 439 9.17 -17.27 11.45
CA ALA A 439 8.78 -17.20 10.05
C ALA A 439 9.40 -15.98 9.34
N TRP A 440 9.34 -14.81 9.98
CA TRP A 440 9.92 -13.57 9.47
C TRP A 440 11.43 -13.71 9.23
N ILE A 441 12.15 -14.29 10.19
CA ILE A 441 13.59 -14.57 10.09
C ILE A 441 13.88 -15.55 8.95
N TYR A 442 13.11 -16.64 8.83
CA TYR A 442 13.30 -17.59 7.72
C TYR A 442 13.02 -16.97 6.35
N ALA A 443 12.05 -16.06 6.26
CA ALA A 443 11.73 -15.31 5.05
C ALA A 443 12.79 -14.24 4.72
N GLY A 444 13.57 -13.82 5.72
CA GLY A 444 14.63 -12.81 5.61
C GLY A 444 14.12 -11.37 5.72
N GLY A 445 12.99 -11.14 6.40
CA GLY A 445 12.37 -9.82 6.51
C GLY A 445 13.25 -8.78 7.21
N ALA A 446 13.04 -7.52 6.86
CA ALA A 446 13.72 -6.39 7.46
C ALA A 446 13.24 -6.13 8.90
N HIS A 447 14.00 -5.33 9.64
CA HIS A 447 13.55 -4.76 10.92
C HIS A 447 12.61 -3.57 10.70
N HIS A 448 12.81 -2.83 9.60
CA HIS A 448 11.89 -1.79 9.15
C HIS A 448 10.67 -2.38 8.45
N THR A 449 9.49 -1.90 8.81
CA THR A 449 8.23 -2.27 8.18
C THR A 449 7.40 -1.04 7.81
N ALA A 450 6.64 -1.18 6.74
CA ALA A 450 5.48 -0.34 6.48
C ALA A 450 4.27 -1.01 7.15
N PHE A 451 3.71 -0.36 8.14
CA PHE A 451 2.57 -0.84 8.92
C PHE A 451 1.26 -0.18 8.48
N SER A 452 0.15 -0.93 8.41
CA SER A 452 -1.18 -0.36 8.15
C SER A 452 -2.31 -1.11 8.85
N TYR A 453 -3.29 -0.35 9.33
CA TYR A 453 -4.60 -0.88 9.75
C TYR A 453 -5.60 -1.02 8.59
N ASP A 454 -5.37 -0.32 7.48
CA ASP A 454 -6.37 -0.05 6.45
C ASP A 454 -6.15 -0.85 5.15
N ILE A 455 -5.09 -1.67 5.12
CA ILE A 455 -4.70 -2.56 4.02
C ILE A 455 -4.63 -3.99 4.54
N THR A 456 -5.10 -4.94 3.73
CA THR A 456 -5.07 -6.37 4.06
C THR A 456 -3.89 -7.09 3.43
N ALA A 457 -3.55 -8.26 3.97
CA ALA A 457 -2.52 -9.12 3.37
C ALA A 457 -2.88 -9.56 1.94
N GLU A 458 -4.17 -9.79 1.66
CA GLU A 458 -4.66 -10.09 0.31
C GLU A 458 -4.36 -8.95 -0.67
N GLN A 459 -4.56 -7.69 -0.27
CA GLN A 459 -4.29 -6.54 -1.14
C GLN A 459 -2.80 -6.40 -1.46
N MET A 460 -1.92 -6.62 -0.48
CA MET A 460 -0.47 -6.58 -0.70
C MET A 460 0.02 -7.78 -1.52
N LYS A 461 -0.61 -8.96 -1.36
CA LYS A 461 -0.36 -10.10 -2.22
C LYS A 461 -0.78 -9.81 -3.66
N ASP A 462 -1.98 -9.29 -3.88
CA ASP A 462 -2.47 -8.91 -5.21
C ASP A 462 -1.55 -7.85 -5.86
N TRP A 463 -0.99 -6.92 -5.09
CA TRP A 463 0.00 -5.96 -5.57
C TRP A 463 1.32 -6.66 -5.98
N ALA A 464 1.84 -7.55 -5.14
CA ALA A 464 3.05 -8.30 -5.41
C ALA A 464 2.93 -9.20 -6.65
N ASP A 465 1.79 -9.87 -6.81
CA ASP A 465 1.46 -10.67 -7.99
C ASP A 465 1.50 -9.78 -9.25
N ALA A 466 0.87 -8.59 -9.21
CA ALA A 466 0.86 -7.64 -10.31
C ALA A 466 2.27 -7.09 -10.66
N MET A 467 3.15 -6.95 -9.66
CA MET A 467 4.56 -6.57 -9.86
C MET A 467 5.45 -7.75 -10.27
N GLY A 468 4.93 -8.98 -10.26
CA GLY A 468 5.66 -10.20 -10.60
C GLY A 468 6.80 -10.49 -9.62
N ILE A 469 6.55 -10.34 -8.31
CA ILE A 469 7.50 -10.64 -7.24
C ILE A 469 6.93 -11.67 -6.26
N GLU A 470 7.81 -12.34 -5.51
CA GLU A 470 7.36 -13.28 -4.48
C GLU A 470 6.70 -12.54 -3.32
N CYS A 471 5.55 -13.04 -2.84
CA CYS A 471 4.93 -12.60 -1.61
C CYS A 471 4.83 -13.75 -0.62
N ILE A 472 5.34 -13.55 0.60
CA ILE A 472 5.20 -14.48 1.73
C ILE A 472 4.24 -13.86 2.74
N VAL A 473 3.15 -14.57 3.04
CA VAL A 473 2.16 -14.14 4.03
C VAL A 473 2.33 -14.97 5.30
N ILE A 474 2.51 -14.28 6.42
CA ILE A 474 2.59 -14.85 7.76
C ILE A 474 1.31 -14.46 8.51
N ASN A 475 0.48 -15.44 8.85
CA ASN A 475 -0.85 -15.25 9.44
C ASN A 475 -1.20 -16.39 10.41
N LYS A 476 -2.44 -16.40 10.92
CA LYS A 476 -2.95 -17.43 11.85
C LYS A 476 -2.75 -18.89 11.41
N ASP A 477 -2.64 -19.16 10.11
CA ASP A 477 -2.56 -20.52 9.55
C ASP A 477 -1.09 -20.92 9.25
N THR A 478 -0.13 -20.02 9.47
CA THR A 478 1.29 -20.28 9.20
C THR A 478 1.87 -21.35 10.12
N THR A 479 2.61 -22.28 9.53
CA THR A 479 3.48 -23.22 10.25
C THR A 479 4.89 -23.18 9.66
N ILE A 480 5.91 -23.27 10.51
CA ILE A 480 7.31 -23.17 10.07
C ILE A 480 7.68 -24.22 8.99
N PRO A 481 7.29 -25.50 9.08
CA PRO A 481 7.60 -26.47 8.04
C PRO A 481 6.94 -26.14 6.69
N SER A 482 5.69 -25.66 6.70
CA SER A 482 4.99 -25.27 5.48
C SER A 482 5.66 -24.06 4.83
N LEU A 483 5.96 -23.03 5.64
CA LEU A 483 6.65 -21.82 5.19
C LEU A 483 8.02 -22.15 4.58
N GLN A 484 8.83 -22.98 5.23
CA GLN A 484 10.14 -23.36 4.70
C GLN A 484 10.05 -24.10 3.37
N ASN A 485 9.02 -24.94 3.19
CA ASN A 485 8.79 -25.60 1.91
C ASN A 485 8.34 -24.60 0.84
N GLU A 486 7.43 -23.67 1.18
CA GLU A 486 7.00 -22.60 0.29
C GLU A 486 8.18 -21.73 -0.17
N LEU A 487 9.04 -21.28 0.74
CA LEU A 487 10.26 -20.52 0.42
C LEU A 487 11.17 -21.29 -0.56
N ARG A 488 11.29 -22.61 -0.40
CA ARG A 488 12.10 -23.45 -1.30
C ARG A 488 11.45 -23.58 -2.68
N TRP A 489 10.14 -23.82 -2.75
CA TRP A 489 9.43 -23.94 -4.03
C TRP A 489 9.43 -22.61 -4.79
N ASN A 490 9.14 -21.52 -4.08
CA ASN A 490 9.14 -20.17 -4.63
C ASN A 490 10.52 -19.75 -5.12
N SER A 491 11.60 -20.13 -4.42
CA SER A 491 12.97 -19.82 -4.88
C SER A 491 13.32 -20.45 -6.22
N VAL A 492 12.64 -21.53 -6.63
CA VAL A 492 12.77 -22.11 -7.98
C VAL A 492 11.85 -21.41 -8.97
N TYR A 493 10.59 -21.14 -8.58
CA TYR A 493 9.60 -20.49 -9.45
C TYR A 493 9.99 -19.06 -9.84
N TYR A 494 10.48 -18.26 -8.88
CA TYR A 494 10.88 -16.87 -9.09
C TYR A 494 12.35 -16.72 -9.51
N ARG A 495 13.05 -17.83 -9.80
CA ARG A 495 14.42 -17.77 -10.30
C ARG A 495 14.40 -17.27 -11.74
N LYS A 496 15.04 -16.13 -11.99
CA LYS A 496 15.26 -15.61 -13.36
C LYS A 496 16.45 -16.30 -14.02
#